data_AF-N9EUA5-F1
#
_entry.id   AF-N9EUA5-F1
#
_cell.length_a   1.000
_cell.length_b   1.000
_cell.length_c   1.000
_cell.angle_alpha   90.00
_cell.angle_beta   90.00
_cell.angle_gamma   90.00
#
_symmetry.space_group_name_H-M   'P 1'
#
loop_
_entity.id
_entity.type
_entity.pdbx_description
1 polymer ?
#
loop_
_entity_poly.entity_id
_entity_poly.type
_entity_poly.pdbx_seq_one_letter_code
_entity_poly.pdbx_strand_id
1 'polypeptide(L)'
;MNALKVLRFAVDGIAVIANTQNRQIQHLLDNFSAYAYESEFERIMYFSATDLYVELKLDASHIQLLVNSWTGENYTQCNMSVELSEALVSESGVALILTEQDIDEAIWLEHLYAENMAELDVALTKIEQTAQLEQNSIQAYILRFLTDEDKQQFLAEFGKAE
;
A
#
# COMPACT_ATOMS: atom_id res chain seq x y z
N MET A 1 -16.07 -9.33 -8.90
CA MET A 1 -14.69 -8.81 -8.85
C MET A 1 -14.63 -7.95 -7.61
N ASN A 2 -13.86 -8.34 -6.60
CA ASN A 2 -13.62 -7.47 -5.45
C ASN A 2 -12.59 -6.44 -5.91
N ALA A 3 -13.01 -5.17 -6.03
CA ALA A 3 -12.09 -4.09 -6.33
C ALA A 3 -11.17 -3.82 -5.13
N LEU A 4 -9.96 -3.34 -5.39
CA LEU A 4 -9.10 -2.82 -4.32
C LEU A 4 -9.77 -1.63 -3.64
N LYS A 5 -9.74 -1.61 -2.30
CA LYS A 5 -10.22 -0.46 -1.52
C LYS A 5 -9.04 0.44 -1.22
N VAL A 6 -9.25 1.75 -1.31
CA VAL A 6 -8.22 2.73 -0.93
C VAL A 6 -8.81 3.63 0.14
N LEU A 7 -8.23 3.59 1.33
CA LEU A 7 -8.68 4.35 2.50
C LEU A 7 -7.52 5.16 3.06
N ARG A 8 -7.85 6.23 3.78
CA ARG A 8 -6.86 6.98 4.56
C ARG A 8 -6.56 6.21 5.85
N PHE A 9 -5.29 6.11 6.22
CA PHE A 9 -4.87 5.65 7.55
C PHE A 9 -4.15 6.76 8.34
N ALA A 10 -3.57 7.77 7.69
CA ALA A 10 -2.93 8.91 8.37
C ALA A 10 -3.27 10.24 7.66
N VAL A 11 -2.85 11.37 8.22
CA VAL A 11 -3.03 12.69 7.54
C VAL A 11 -2.48 12.66 6.12
N ASP A 12 -1.33 12.06 5.89
CA ASP A 12 -0.70 11.93 4.59
C ASP A 12 -0.52 10.46 4.19
N GLY A 13 -1.27 9.54 4.81
CA GLY A 13 -1.10 8.10 4.62
C GLY A 13 -2.33 7.40 4.08
N ILE A 14 -2.13 6.50 3.11
CA ILE A 14 -3.21 5.70 2.52
C ILE A 14 -2.93 4.20 2.57
N ALA A 15 -4.00 3.44 2.74
CA ALA A 15 -4.02 1.99 2.74
C ALA A 15 -4.70 1.50 1.47
N VAL A 16 -4.00 0.66 0.71
CA VAL A 16 -4.58 -0.17 -0.34
C VAL A 16 -4.95 -1.50 0.29
N ILE A 17 -6.24 -1.80 0.39
CA ILE A 17 -6.74 -2.98 1.09
C ILE A 17 -7.25 -4.00 0.06
N ALA A 18 -6.80 -5.23 0.22
CA ALA A 18 -7.14 -6.33 -0.65
C ALA A 18 -7.37 -7.63 0.12
N ASN A 19 -8.32 -8.42 -0.34
CA ASN A 19 -8.34 -9.83 0.00
C ASN A 19 -7.19 -10.55 -0.73
N THR A 20 -6.52 -11.53 -0.11
CA THR A 20 -5.43 -12.29 -0.72
C THR A 20 -5.84 -13.04 -1.99
N GLN A 21 -7.13 -13.33 -2.18
CA GLN A 21 -7.70 -13.92 -3.38
C GLN A 21 -7.98 -12.89 -4.50
N ASN A 22 -7.68 -11.61 -4.28
CA ASN A 22 -7.90 -10.56 -5.26
C ASN A 22 -6.90 -10.67 -6.42
N ARG A 23 -7.42 -11.00 -7.61
CA ARG A 23 -6.61 -11.15 -8.84
C ARG A 23 -5.80 -9.91 -9.22
N GLN A 24 -6.20 -8.71 -8.78
CA GLN A 24 -5.46 -7.47 -9.07
C GLN A 24 -4.10 -7.42 -8.36
N ILE A 25 -3.91 -8.12 -7.25
CA ILE A 25 -2.64 -8.13 -6.51
C ILE A 25 -1.86 -9.43 -6.67
N GLN A 26 -2.46 -10.47 -7.28
CA GLN A 26 -1.82 -11.78 -7.39
C GLN A 26 -0.44 -11.69 -8.04
N HIS A 27 -0.32 -10.89 -9.11
CA HIS A 27 0.95 -10.70 -9.80
C HIS A 27 2.03 -10.06 -8.91
N LEU A 28 1.65 -9.12 -8.03
CA LEU A 28 2.56 -8.54 -7.05
C LEU A 28 3.03 -9.60 -6.04
N LEU A 29 2.09 -10.38 -5.49
CA LEU A 29 2.38 -11.39 -4.47
C LEU A 29 3.26 -12.51 -5.01
N ASP A 30 3.00 -12.98 -6.22
CA ASP A 30 3.78 -14.04 -6.87
C ASP A 30 5.25 -13.65 -7.09
N ASN A 31 5.52 -12.36 -7.35
CA ASN A 31 6.87 -11.87 -7.63
C ASN A 31 7.62 -11.40 -6.38
N PHE A 32 6.92 -10.85 -5.37
CA PHE A 32 7.58 -10.15 -4.26
C PHE A 32 7.43 -10.79 -2.89
N SER A 33 6.50 -11.73 -2.69
CA SER A 33 6.27 -12.34 -1.36
C SER A 33 7.53 -13.00 -0.77
N ALA A 34 8.35 -13.65 -1.60
CA ALA A 34 9.60 -14.27 -1.18
C ALA A 34 10.70 -13.26 -0.76
N TYR A 35 10.52 -11.99 -1.10
CA TYR A 35 11.46 -10.90 -0.80
C TYR A 35 10.95 -10.00 0.34
N ALA A 36 9.88 -10.38 1.03
CA ALA A 36 9.35 -9.67 2.18
C ALA A 36 10.15 -9.99 3.45
N TYR A 37 10.44 -8.97 4.24
CA TYR A 37 11.18 -9.07 5.50
C TYR A 37 10.30 -8.54 6.61
N GLU A 38 10.21 -9.31 7.69
CA GLU A 38 9.49 -8.92 8.89
C GLU A 38 10.14 -7.66 9.48
N SER A 39 9.30 -6.70 9.86
CA SER A 39 9.71 -5.58 10.70
C SER A 39 9.93 -6.05 12.15
N GLU A 40 10.13 -5.11 13.07
CA GLU A 40 10.05 -5.44 14.50
C GLU A 40 8.63 -5.83 14.96
N PHE A 41 7.62 -5.62 14.11
CA PHE A 41 6.24 -6.03 14.30
C PHE A 41 5.93 -7.25 13.42
N GLU A 42 5.43 -8.33 14.02
CA GLU A 42 5.23 -9.65 13.36
C GLU A 42 4.38 -9.59 12.08
N ARG A 43 3.44 -8.63 11.96
CA ARG A 43 2.52 -8.52 10.82
C ARG A 43 2.91 -7.50 9.75
N ILE A 44 3.83 -6.60 10.06
CA ILE A 44 4.24 -5.52 9.15
C ILE A 44 5.55 -5.93 8.47
N MET A 45 5.57 -5.85 7.15
CA MET A 45 6.68 -6.30 6.31
C MET A 45 7.16 -5.20 5.36
N TYR A 46 8.43 -5.32 4.96
CA TYR A 46 9.04 -4.52 3.90
C TYR A 46 9.44 -5.43 2.74
N PHE A 47 9.29 -4.97 1.50
CA PHE A 47 9.94 -5.62 0.37
C PHE A 47 11.42 -5.23 0.34
N SER A 48 12.32 -6.21 0.53
CA SER A 48 13.78 -5.97 0.56
C SER A 48 14.35 -5.43 -0.72
N ALA A 49 13.80 -5.88 -1.85
CA ALA A 49 14.00 -5.26 -3.13
C ALA A 49 12.99 -4.11 -3.18
N THR A 50 13.44 -2.91 -2.82
CA THR A 50 12.69 -1.65 -2.96
C THR A 50 12.37 -1.31 -4.41
N ASP A 51 12.43 -2.29 -5.31
CA ASP A 51 11.96 -2.21 -6.69
C ASP A 51 10.53 -1.71 -6.74
N LEU A 52 9.73 -2.01 -5.74
CA LEU A 52 8.35 -1.55 -5.66
C LEU A 52 8.23 -0.13 -5.13
N TYR A 53 7.64 0.72 -5.97
CA TYR A 53 7.19 2.05 -5.60
C TYR A 53 5.76 2.29 -6.06
N VAL A 54 5.20 3.36 -5.53
CA VAL A 54 3.84 3.81 -5.80
C VAL A 54 3.88 5.17 -6.44
N GLU A 55 3.08 5.38 -7.48
CA GLU A 55 2.93 6.68 -8.11
C GLU A 55 1.47 7.02 -8.41
N LEU A 56 1.20 8.31 -8.51
CA LEU A 56 -0.07 8.80 -9.04
C LEU A 56 -0.01 8.94 -10.55
N LYS A 57 -1.04 8.42 -11.21
CA LYS A 57 -1.33 8.68 -12.61
C LYS A 57 -2.65 9.41 -12.72
N LEU A 58 -2.60 10.57 -13.36
CA LEU A 58 -3.76 11.38 -13.69
C LEU A 58 -4.12 11.11 -15.16
N ASP A 59 -5.30 10.54 -15.39
CA ASP A 59 -5.92 10.52 -16.72
C ASP A 59 -7.07 11.53 -16.79
N ALA A 60 -7.65 11.74 -17.99
CA ALA A 60 -8.70 12.76 -18.20
C ALA A 60 -10.01 12.51 -17.39
N SER A 61 -10.14 11.36 -16.74
CA SER A 61 -11.36 10.84 -16.14
C SER A 61 -11.15 10.11 -14.79
N HIS A 62 -9.93 9.69 -14.46
CA HIS A 62 -9.61 8.88 -13.29
C HIS A 62 -8.27 9.29 -12.67
N ILE A 63 -8.21 9.12 -11.35
CA ILE A 63 -6.98 9.18 -10.57
C ILE A 63 -6.62 7.76 -10.17
N GLN A 64 -5.42 7.33 -10.52
CA GLN A 64 -4.97 5.97 -10.27
C GLN A 64 -3.70 5.98 -9.44
N LEU A 65 -3.65 5.08 -8.47
CA LEU A 65 -2.45 4.76 -7.72
C LEU A 65 -1.89 3.46 -8.28
N LEU A 66 -0.67 3.52 -8.77
CA LEU A 66 0.02 2.42 -9.46
C LEU A 66 1.12 1.88 -8.56
N VAL A 67 1.24 0.55 -8.48
CA VAL A 67 2.40 -0.10 -7.86
C VAL A 67 3.28 -0.65 -8.98
N ASN A 68 4.50 -0.14 -9.09
CA ASN A 68 5.42 -0.41 -10.19
C ASN A 68 6.78 -0.92 -9.69
N SER A 69 7.52 -1.64 -10.53
CA SER A 69 8.97 -1.82 -10.34
C SER A 69 9.79 -0.67 -10.92
N TRP A 70 11.03 -0.49 -10.48
CA TRP A 70 12.01 0.40 -11.14
C TRP A 70 12.28 0.07 -12.61
N THR A 71 12.01 -1.17 -13.05
CA THR A 71 12.15 -1.58 -14.46
C THR A 71 10.94 -1.19 -15.31
N GLY A 72 9.93 -0.53 -14.72
CA GLY A 72 8.76 0.00 -15.40
C GLY A 72 7.61 -0.99 -15.54
N GLU A 73 7.66 -2.12 -14.85
CA GLU A 73 6.55 -3.08 -14.83
C GLU A 73 5.49 -2.64 -13.82
N ASN A 74 4.22 -2.63 -14.25
CA ASN A 74 3.08 -2.34 -13.37
C ASN A 74 2.52 -3.66 -12.80
N TYR A 75 2.44 -3.77 -11.47
CA TYR A 75 1.92 -4.96 -10.79
C TYR A 75 0.46 -4.82 -10.39
N THR A 76 0.05 -3.62 -10.00
CA THR A 76 -1.34 -3.34 -9.68
C THR A 76 -1.68 -1.87 -9.87
N GLN A 77 -2.97 -1.61 -10.00
CA GLN A 77 -3.55 -0.27 -10.10
C GLN A 77 -4.85 -0.22 -9.30
N CYS A 78 -5.05 0.89 -8.61
CA CYS A 78 -6.29 1.15 -7.88
C CYS A 78 -6.80 2.56 -8.17
N ASN A 79 -8.12 2.68 -8.29
CA ASN A 79 -8.77 3.98 -8.45
C ASN A 79 -8.77 4.70 -7.12
N MET A 80 -8.56 6.02 -7.15
CA MET A 80 -8.63 6.88 -5.99
C MET A 80 -9.58 8.04 -6.19
N SER A 81 -10.07 8.58 -5.08
CA SER A 81 -10.76 9.86 -5.06
C SER A 81 -9.78 11.02 -5.16
N VAL A 82 -10.27 12.18 -5.58
CA VAL A 82 -9.53 13.44 -5.58
C VAL A 82 -9.00 13.77 -4.19
N GLU A 83 -9.85 13.64 -3.17
CA GLU A 83 -9.50 13.93 -1.78
C GLU A 83 -8.30 13.10 -1.30
N LEU A 84 -8.27 11.79 -1.58
CA LEU A 84 -7.15 10.93 -1.20
C LEU A 84 -5.88 11.27 -1.98
N SER A 85 -6.01 11.69 -3.24
CA SER A 85 -4.86 12.08 -4.05
C SER A 85 -4.21 13.37 -3.58
N GLU A 86 -4.99 14.34 -3.08
CA GLU A 86 -4.50 15.61 -2.56
C GLU A 86 -3.73 15.45 -1.25
N ALA A 87 -3.94 14.34 -0.54
CA ALA A 87 -3.24 14.03 0.71
C ALA A 87 -1.87 13.36 0.50
N LEU A 88 -1.52 12.96 -0.73
CA LEU A 88 -0.26 12.26 -1.02
C LEU A 88 0.86 13.22 -1.42
N VAL A 89 2.01 13.08 -0.75
CA VAL A 89 3.29 13.78 -0.98
C VAL A 89 4.45 12.78 -0.88
N SER A 90 5.67 13.14 -1.28
CA SER A 90 6.82 12.21 -1.32
C SER A 90 7.07 11.46 0.02
N GLU A 91 6.79 12.10 1.16
CA GLU A 91 6.95 11.52 2.50
C GLU A 91 5.72 10.72 2.98
N SER A 92 4.69 10.59 2.16
CA SER A 92 3.45 9.88 2.49
C SER A 92 3.65 8.39 2.75
N GLY A 93 3.02 7.90 3.81
CA GLY A 93 2.95 6.47 4.09
C GLY A 93 1.95 5.76 3.16
N VAL A 94 2.42 4.76 2.40
CA VAL A 94 1.52 3.89 1.64
C VAL A 94 1.66 2.46 2.16
N ALA A 95 0.54 1.84 2.52
CA ALA A 95 0.50 0.45 2.98
C ALA A 95 -0.40 -0.40 2.08
N LEU A 96 0.08 -1.55 1.64
CA LEU A 96 -0.77 -2.62 1.10
C LEU A 96 -1.18 -3.53 2.25
N ILE A 97 -2.46 -3.57 2.56
CA ILE A 97 -3.04 -4.40 3.62
C ILE A 97 -3.74 -5.59 3.00
N LEU A 98 -3.31 -6.79 3.39
CA LEU A 98 -3.86 -8.06 2.94
C LEU A 98 -4.68 -8.71 4.03
N THR A 99 -5.83 -9.26 3.65
CA THR A 99 -6.69 -10.05 4.53
C THR A 99 -7.13 -11.33 3.83
N GLU A 100 -7.33 -12.40 4.59
CA GLU A 100 -7.85 -13.66 4.04
C GLU A 100 -9.36 -13.63 3.80
N GLN A 101 -10.09 -12.74 4.47
CA GLN A 101 -11.55 -12.66 4.44
C GLN A 101 -12.03 -11.24 4.10
N ASP A 102 -13.23 -11.11 3.55
CA ASP A 102 -13.80 -9.78 3.30
C ASP A 102 -14.25 -9.17 4.64
N ILE A 103 -13.66 -8.03 5.02
CA ILE A 103 -14.00 -7.26 6.21
C ILE A 103 -14.96 -6.12 5.84
N ASP A 104 -15.97 -5.90 6.68
CA ASP A 104 -16.94 -4.81 6.53
C ASP A 104 -16.22 -3.45 6.45
N GLU A 105 -16.64 -2.62 5.49
CA GLU A 105 -16.08 -1.30 5.26
C GLU A 105 -16.24 -0.38 6.48
N ALA A 106 -17.33 -0.50 7.23
CA ALA A 106 -17.54 0.29 8.44
C ALA A 106 -16.44 0.05 9.49
N ILE A 107 -15.96 -1.19 9.62
CA ILE A 107 -14.89 -1.54 10.57
C ILE A 107 -13.58 -0.85 10.18
N TRP A 108 -13.24 -0.85 8.88
CA TRP A 108 -12.05 -0.15 8.40
C TRP A 108 -12.15 1.35 8.65
N LEU A 109 -13.28 1.97 8.30
CA LEU A 109 -13.49 3.41 8.46
C LEU A 109 -13.44 3.86 9.93
N GLU A 110 -13.87 3.01 10.87
CA GLU A 110 -13.88 3.34 12.30
C GLU A 110 -12.52 3.12 12.99
N HIS A 111 -11.65 2.25 12.47
CA HIS A 111 -10.49 1.76 13.22
C HIS A 111 -9.13 1.88 12.52
N LEU A 112 -9.06 2.21 11.22
CA LEU A 112 -7.81 2.17 10.46
C LEU A 112 -6.87 3.39 10.66
N TYR A 113 -7.17 4.33 11.56
CA TYR A 113 -6.32 5.53 11.71
C TYR A 113 -5.06 5.26 12.55
N ALA A 114 -3.88 5.67 12.05
CA ALA A 114 -2.57 5.52 12.67
C ALA A 114 -1.57 6.59 12.17
N GLU A 115 -0.83 7.24 13.07
CA GLU A 115 0.18 8.26 12.71
C GLU A 115 1.58 7.68 12.46
N ASN A 116 1.82 6.43 12.86
CA ASN A 116 3.10 5.74 12.71
C ASN A 116 2.90 4.22 12.65
N MET A 117 3.99 3.48 12.42
CA MET A 117 3.94 2.01 12.26
C MET A 117 3.46 1.27 13.52
N ALA A 118 3.82 1.75 14.72
CA ALA A 118 3.37 1.14 15.97
C ALA A 118 1.85 1.32 16.16
N GLU A 119 1.34 2.50 15.82
CA GLU A 119 -0.11 2.75 15.83
C GLU A 119 -0.84 1.97 14.74
N LEU A 120 -0.20 1.73 13.59
CA LEU A 120 -0.78 0.91 12.54
C LEU A 120 -0.95 -0.53 13.01
N ASP A 121 0.04 -1.12 13.66
CA ASP A 121 -0.08 -2.46 14.26
C ASP A 121 -1.23 -2.55 15.28
N VAL A 122 -1.38 -1.52 16.12
CA VAL A 122 -2.49 -1.41 17.08
C VAL A 122 -3.84 -1.32 16.37
N ALA A 123 -3.93 -0.50 15.31
CA ALA A 123 -5.14 -0.34 14.50
C ALA A 123 -5.56 -1.68 13.85
N LEU A 124 -4.61 -2.38 13.22
CA LEU A 124 -4.84 -3.68 12.59
C LEU A 124 -5.26 -4.75 13.61
N THR A 125 -4.63 -4.77 14.78
CA THR A 125 -5.02 -5.64 15.89
C THR A 125 -6.47 -5.39 16.32
N LYS A 126 -6.88 -4.11 16.40
CA LYS A 126 -8.25 -3.76 16.76
C LYS A 126 -9.26 -4.16 15.68
N ILE A 127 -8.90 -4.01 14.41
CA ILE A 127 -9.73 -4.46 13.29
C ILE A 127 -9.94 -5.97 13.34
N GLU A 128 -8.89 -6.76 13.59
CA GLU A 128 -9.01 -8.21 13.78
C GLU A 128 -9.97 -8.56 14.92
N GLN A 129 -9.85 -7.90 16.07
CA GLN A 129 -10.72 -8.13 17.22
C GLN A 129 -12.18 -7.79 16.90
N THR A 130 -12.44 -6.63 16.29
CA THR A 130 -13.79 -6.19 15.92
C THR A 130 -14.41 -7.10 14.86
N ALA A 131 -13.61 -7.53 13.87
CA ALA A 131 -14.02 -8.44 12.81
C ALA A 131 -14.01 -9.93 13.23
N GLN A 132 -13.64 -10.25 14.47
CA GLN A 132 -13.54 -11.62 15.02
C GLN A 132 -12.61 -12.54 14.22
N LEU A 133 -11.49 -11.99 13.76
CA LEU A 133 -10.46 -12.71 13.02
C LEU A 133 -9.42 -13.31 13.97
N GLU A 134 -8.67 -14.29 13.45
CA GLU A 134 -7.49 -14.80 14.14
C GLU A 134 -6.44 -13.70 14.28
N GLN A 135 -5.69 -13.74 15.38
CA GLN A 135 -4.62 -12.81 15.65
C GLN A 135 -3.54 -12.89 14.55
N ASN A 136 -3.07 -11.74 14.08
CA ASN A 136 -2.05 -11.61 13.03
C ASN A 136 -2.47 -12.20 11.66
N SER A 137 -3.77 -12.32 11.40
CA SER A 137 -4.30 -12.74 10.10
C SER A 137 -4.29 -11.61 9.05
N ILE A 138 -4.19 -10.36 9.48
CA ILE A 138 -3.99 -9.21 8.60
C ILE A 138 -2.50 -8.91 8.47
N GLN A 139 -2.01 -8.87 7.22
CA GLN A 139 -0.64 -8.51 6.89
C GLN A 139 -0.57 -7.13 6.26
N ALA A 140 0.49 -6.36 6.53
CA ALA A 140 0.70 -5.07 5.91
C ALA A 140 2.10 -4.97 5.30
N TYR A 141 2.17 -4.48 4.07
CA TYR A 141 3.42 -4.21 3.36
C TYR A 141 3.59 -2.72 3.16
N ILE A 142 4.72 -2.19 3.62
CA ILE A 142 5.03 -0.78 3.44
C ILE A 142 5.59 -0.55 2.04
N LEU A 143 4.99 0.39 1.32
CA LEU A 143 5.36 0.79 -0.03
C LEU A 143 5.87 2.22 -0.03
N ARG A 144 6.85 2.50 -0.87
CA ARG A 144 7.37 3.86 -1.06
C ARG A 144 6.51 4.62 -2.06
N PHE A 145 6.04 5.81 -1.70
CA PHE A 145 5.42 6.71 -2.67
C PHE A 145 6.49 7.58 -3.36
N LEU A 146 6.31 7.83 -4.66
CA LEU A 146 7.18 8.69 -5.45
C LEU A 146 6.35 9.69 -6.25
N THR A 147 6.72 10.95 -6.12
CA THR A 147 6.30 12.04 -6.99
C THR A 147 7.08 12.00 -8.31
N ASP A 148 6.67 12.83 -9.28
CA ASP A 148 7.42 12.97 -10.52
C ASP A 148 8.80 13.60 -10.31
N GLU A 149 8.95 14.45 -9.29
CA GLU A 149 10.24 15.03 -8.92
C GLU A 149 11.21 13.95 -8.40
N ASP A 150 10.73 13.03 -7.55
CA ASP A 150 11.55 11.92 -7.04
C ASP A 150 12.05 11.03 -8.18
N LYS A 151 11.19 10.74 -9.17
CA LYS A 151 11.55 9.95 -10.35
C LYS A 151 12.60 10.67 -11.20
N GLN A 152 12.45 11.97 -11.42
CA GLN A 152 13.44 12.76 -12.17
C GLN A 152 14.79 12.79 -11.45
N GLN A 153 14.79 12.96 -10.12
CA GLN A 153 16.01 12.90 -9.32
C GLN A 153 16.69 11.53 -9.44
N PHE A 154 15.92 10.45 -9.27
CA PHE A 154 16.43 9.09 -9.39
C PHE A 154 17.05 8.82 -10.78
N LEU A 155 16.36 9.20 -11.85
CA LEU A 155 16.86 9.05 -13.22
C LEU A 155 18.13 9.89 -13.48
N ALA A 156 18.24 11.08 -12.88
CA ALA A 156 19.42 11.92 -12.98
C ALA A 156 20.63 11.38 -12.20
N GLU A 157 20.40 10.60 -11.14
CA GLU A 157 21.43 9.90 -10.37
C GLU A 157 21.84 8.59 -11.06
N PHE A 158 20.89 7.82 -11.59
CA PHE A 158 21.14 6.61 -12.36
C PHE A 158 21.87 6.89 -13.68
N GLY A 159 21.52 7.97 -14.39
CA GLY A 159 22.19 8.39 -15.62
C GLY A 159 23.59 8.98 -15.44
N LYS A 160 24.06 9.15 -14.20
CA LYS A 160 25.44 9.56 -13.87
C LYS A 160 26.34 8.38 -13.46
N ALA A 161 25.79 7.17 -13.39
CA ALA A 161 26.52 5.96 -13.02
C ALA A 161 27.22 5.27 -14.21
N GLU A 162 27.42 5.97 -15.33
CA GLU A 162 28.24 5.52 -16.47
C GLU A 162 29.63 6.18 -16.49
#